data_AF-A0A5E5P584-F1
#
_entry.id   AF-A0A5E5P584-F1
#
_cell.length_a   1.000
_cell.length_b   1.000
_cell.length_c   1.000
_cell.angle_alpha   90.00
_cell.angle_beta   90.00
_cell.angle_gamma   90.00
#
_symmetry.space_group_name_H-M   'P 1'
#
loop_
_entity.id
_entity.type
_entity.pdbx_description
1 polymer ?
#
loop_
_entity_poly.entity_id
_entity_poly.type
_entity_poly.pdbx_seq_one_letter_code
_entity_poly.pdbx_strand_id
1 'polypeptide(L)'
;MVNPHHVAHWYPTAAYLYVLWLDALALAWEYLRRHPDYRLDWLRRARRPDAAHRWGLRVLEDPALDARDAHPAWQPGQADVVQLYPDADPPVDAESFAFWRIPGHKQLLHDGKGLALIARSPGQCLRFALAPGLQDGMAVAYAHRGGAAAPVRGHASGAALADARPRPSQSALLELHTLQALDATLAGASLREVAEGLFGTDAAAGWHSDGGLRSKVRRLVRRGDALMRGGYRHLAQLPPLEKGRFDEGAKRP
;
A
#
# COMPACT_ATOMS: atom_id res chain seq x y z
N MET A 1 11.97 22.76 -28.71
CA MET A 1 12.79 23.06 -27.52
C MET A 1 12.13 22.40 -26.32
N VAL A 2 12.68 21.29 -25.85
CA VAL A 2 12.20 20.56 -24.67
C VAL A 2 12.80 21.24 -23.44
N ASN A 3 11.96 21.60 -22.48
CA ASN A 3 12.35 22.36 -21.29
C ASN A 3 13.26 21.49 -20.39
N PRO A 4 14.51 21.88 -20.07
CA PRO A 4 15.48 20.98 -19.41
C PRO A 4 15.21 20.71 -17.92
N HIS A 5 14.19 21.33 -17.32
CA HIS A 5 13.94 21.26 -15.88
C HIS A 5 12.44 21.16 -15.55
N HIS A 6 11.73 20.22 -16.16
CA HIS A 6 10.71 19.53 -15.36
C HIS A 6 11.52 18.66 -14.40
N VAL A 7 11.79 19.14 -13.19
CA VAL A 7 12.31 18.28 -12.12
C VAL A 7 11.22 17.26 -11.88
N ALA A 8 11.27 16.17 -12.63
CA ALA A 8 10.26 15.15 -12.58
C ALA A 8 10.31 14.63 -11.14
N HIS A 9 9.19 14.76 -10.42
CA HIS A 9 9.10 14.52 -8.98
C HIS A 9 9.62 13.13 -8.54
N TRP A 10 9.86 12.23 -9.49
CA TRP A 10 10.44 10.92 -9.27
C TRP A 10 11.95 10.91 -9.00
N TYR A 11 12.70 11.95 -9.38
CA TYR A 11 14.17 11.94 -9.30
C TYR A 11 14.72 11.86 -7.87
N PRO A 12 14.19 12.60 -6.86
CA PRO A 12 14.70 12.51 -5.50
C PRO A 12 14.28 11.22 -4.80
N THR A 13 15.19 10.27 -4.62
CA THR A 13 14.94 9.01 -3.88
C THR A 13 14.44 9.26 -2.45
N ALA A 14 14.83 10.39 -1.85
CA ALA A 14 14.33 10.83 -0.54
C ALA A 14 12.80 10.92 -0.47
N ALA A 15 12.13 11.26 -1.59
CA ALA A 15 10.67 11.32 -1.67
C ALA A 15 9.99 9.94 -1.50
N TYR A 16 10.74 8.84 -1.59
CA TYR A 16 10.24 7.48 -1.48
C TYR A 16 10.64 6.77 -0.17
N LEU A 17 11.38 7.41 0.73
CA LEU A 17 11.83 6.78 1.99
C LEU A 17 10.66 6.33 2.88
N TYR A 18 9.48 6.93 2.71
CA TYR A 18 8.28 6.50 3.42
C TYR A 18 7.83 5.08 3.04
N VAL A 19 8.16 4.60 1.84
CA VAL A 19 7.86 3.25 1.34
C VAL A 19 8.46 2.17 2.24
N LEU A 20 9.60 2.46 2.88
CA LEU A 20 10.30 1.52 3.76
C LEU A 20 9.48 1.08 4.98
N TRP A 21 8.38 1.79 5.27
CA TRP A 21 7.54 1.59 6.45
C TRP A 21 6.09 1.26 6.10
N LEU A 22 5.78 1.00 4.82
CA LEU A 22 4.42 0.66 4.39
C LEU A 22 4.12 -0.81 4.62
N ASP A 23 2.88 -1.07 5.06
CA ASP A 23 2.31 -2.42 5.03
C ASP A 23 1.82 -2.79 3.62
N ALA A 24 1.44 -4.06 3.42
CA ALA A 24 1.00 -4.56 2.13
C ALA A 24 -0.20 -3.78 1.56
N LEU A 25 -1.15 -3.37 2.41
CA LEU A 25 -2.32 -2.59 1.99
C LEU A 25 -1.96 -1.16 1.57
N ALA A 26 -1.04 -0.51 2.27
CA ALA A 26 -0.51 0.79 1.90
C ALA A 26 0.31 0.72 0.61
N LEU A 27 1.12 -0.34 0.44
CA LEU A 27 1.87 -0.57 -0.79
C LEU A 27 0.94 -0.85 -1.98
N ALA A 28 -0.13 -1.63 -1.78
CA ALA A 28 -1.15 -1.85 -2.79
C ALA A 28 -1.77 -0.53 -3.27
N TRP A 29 -2.02 0.40 -2.33
CA TRP A 29 -2.53 1.72 -2.66
C TRP A 29 -1.55 2.53 -3.52
N GLU A 30 -0.26 2.51 -3.20
CA GLU A 30 0.74 3.21 -4.01
C GLU A 30 0.72 2.73 -5.46
N TYR A 31 0.60 1.43 -5.70
CA TYR A 31 0.48 0.92 -7.06
C TYR A 31 -0.85 1.30 -7.71
N LEU A 32 -1.97 1.17 -6.99
CA LEU A 32 -3.30 1.50 -7.51
C LEU A 32 -3.45 2.98 -7.89
N ARG A 33 -3.04 3.91 -7.03
CA ARG A 33 -3.19 5.37 -7.26
C ARG A 33 -2.41 5.89 -8.47
N ARG A 34 -1.46 5.11 -8.97
CA ARG A 34 -0.66 5.38 -10.17
C ARG A 34 -1.31 4.86 -11.45
N HIS A 35 -2.33 4.01 -11.35
CA HIS A 35 -3.03 3.48 -12.51
C HIS A 35 -3.81 4.59 -13.25
N PRO A 36 -3.61 4.78 -14.57
CA PRO A 36 -4.26 5.85 -15.33
C PRO A 36 -5.78 5.72 -15.31
N ASP A 37 -6.33 4.51 -15.55
CA ASP A 37 -7.78 4.29 -15.48
C ASP A 37 -8.37 4.55 -14.10
N TYR A 38 -7.64 4.28 -13.00
CA TYR A 38 -8.12 4.59 -11.66
C TYR A 38 -8.28 6.11 -11.49
N ARG A 39 -7.29 6.88 -11.94
CA ARG A 39 -7.34 8.35 -11.92
C ARG A 39 -8.49 8.87 -12.79
N LEU A 40 -8.76 8.26 -13.94
CA LEU A 40 -9.90 8.61 -14.79
C LEU A 40 -11.24 8.29 -14.11
N ASP A 41 -11.36 7.13 -13.46
CA ASP A 41 -12.57 6.77 -12.71
C ASP A 41 -12.78 7.70 -11.50
N TRP A 42 -11.71 8.13 -10.81
CA TRP A 42 -11.77 9.14 -9.74
C TRP A 42 -12.31 10.49 -10.21
N LEU A 43 -11.84 10.99 -11.36
CA LEU A 43 -12.34 12.23 -11.96
C LEU A 43 -13.83 12.12 -12.34
N ARG A 44 -14.27 10.91 -12.69
CA ARG A 44 -15.66 10.61 -13.10
C ARG A 44 -16.52 10.05 -11.97
N ARG A 45 -16.05 10.09 -10.72
CA ARG A 45 -16.71 9.43 -9.56
C ARG A 45 -18.17 9.80 -9.40
N ALA A 46 -18.54 11.06 -9.64
CA ALA A 46 -19.93 11.53 -9.56
C ALA A 46 -20.87 10.84 -10.55
N ARG A 47 -20.36 10.29 -11.66
CA ARG A 47 -21.13 9.60 -12.70
C ARG A 47 -21.01 8.07 -12.62
N ARG A 48 -20.15 7.54 -11.74
CA ARG A 48 -19.84 6.11 -11.63
C ARG A 48 -19.70 5.70 -10.16
N PRO A 49 -20.80 5.69 -9.39
CA PRO A 49 -20.76 5.31 -7.97
C PRO A 49 -20.21 3.89 -7.75
N ASP A 50 -20.43 2.98 -8.70
CA ASP A 50 -20.01 1.57 -8.57
C ASP A 50 -18.57 1.30 -9.03
N ALA A 51 -17.85 2.30 -9.55
CA ALA A 51 -16.49 2.11 -10.08
C ALA A 51 -15.49 1.61 -9.01
N ALA A 52 -15.72 1.93 -7.73
CA ALA A 52 -14.89 1.45 -6.63
C ALA A 52 -14.72 -0.07 -6.63
N HIS A 53 -15.78 -0.81 -6.98
CA HIS A 53 -15.78 -2.28 -6.90
C HIS A 53 -14.81 -2.92 -7.89
N ARG A 54 -14.68 -2.36 -9.10
CA ARG A 54 -13.68 -2.78 -10.09
C ARG A 54 -12.27 -2.76 -9.51
N TRP A 55 -11.98 -1.73 -8.72
CA TRP A 55 -10.67 -1.53 -8.10
C TRP A 55 -10.47 -2.32 -6.81
N GLY A 56 -11.49 -3.03 -6.34
CA GLY A 56 -11.48 -3.74 -5.07
C GLY A 56 -11.59 -2.81 -3.86
N LEU A 57 -12.13 -1.61 -4.06
CA LEU A 57 -12.46 -0.66 -3.00
C LEU A 57 -13.98 -0.64 -2.77
N ARG A 58 -14.40 -0.24 -1.57
CA ARG A 58 -15.79 0.07 -1.23
C ARG A 58 -16.17 1.46 -1.73
N VAL A 59 -15.26 2.40 -1.57
CA VAL A 59 -15.38 3.81 -2.00
C VAL A 59 -14.07 4.20 -2.67
N LEU A 60 -14.14 5.03 -3.72
CA LEU A 60 -12.92 5.57 -4.34
C LEU A 60 -12.21 6.52 -3.36
N GLU A 61 -10.88 6.54 -3.44
CA GLU A 61 -10.00 7.37 -2.63
C GLU A 61 -9.23 8.32 -3.55
N ASP A 62 -8.85 9.50 -3.05
CA ASP A 62 -8.16 10.49 -3.88
C ASP A 62 -6.74 10.01 -4.27
N PRO A 63 -6.45 9.73 -5.55
CA PRO A 63 -5.13 9.26 -5.98
C PRO A 63 -4.01 10.29 -5.77
N ALA A 64 -4.34 11.56 -5.47
CA ALA A 64 -3.36 12.56 -5.08
C ALA A 64 -2.74 12.29 -3.69
N LEU A 65 -3.46 11.59 -2.81
CA LEU A 65 -2.99 11.21 -1.48
C LEU A 65 -2.10 9.97 -1.56
N ASP A 66 -0.90 10.06 -0.99
CA ASP A 66 -0.05 8.88 -0.81
C ASP A 66 -0.47 8.07 0.42
N ALA A 67 0.11 6.90 0.64
CA ALA A 67 -0.33 5.94 1.63
C ALA A 67 -0.16 6.38 3.09
N ARG A 68 0.53 7.50 3.34
CA ARG A 68 0.58 8.14 4.66
C ARG A 68 -0.75 8.82 5.01
N ASP A 69 -1.35 9.43 3.99
CA ASP A 69 -2.53 10.30 4.12
C ASP A 69 -3.81 9.65 3.58
N ALA A 70 -3.69 8.69 2.66
CA ALA A 70 -4.82 7.99 2.05
C ALA A 70 -5.35 6.85 2.92
N HIS A 71 -6.66 6.58 2.78
CA HIS A 71 -7.39 5.55 3.52
C HIS A 71 -8.23 4.68 2.59
N PRO A 72 -7.60 3.90 1.69
CA PRO A 72 -8.35 3.06 0.78
C PRO A 72 -9.22 2.07 1.55
N ALA A 73 -10.53 2.20 1.38
CA ALA A 73 -11.52 1.29 1.94
C ALA A 73 -11.53 -0.01 1.13
N TRP A 74 -10.49 -0.84 1.27
CA TRP A 74 -10.39 -2.13 0.58
C TRP A 74 -11.60 -3.00 0.86
N GLN A 75 -12.13 -3.66 -0.17
CA GLN A 75 -13.12 -4.70 0.03
C GLN A 75 -12.51 -5.83 0.85
N PRO A 76 -13.33 -6.55 1.63
CA PRO A 76 -12.83 -7.67 2.40
C PRO A 76 -12.33 -8.79 1.48
N GLY A 77 -11.02 -8.82 1.27
CA GLY A 77 -10.28 -10.02 0.92
C GLY A 77 -10.09 -10.90 2.16
N GLN A 78 -9.85 -12.20 2.00
CA GLN A 78 -9.58 -13.13 3.12
C GLN A 78 -8.36 -12.62 3.93
N ALA A 79 -8.52 -12.30 5.23
CA ALA A 79 -7.95 -11.08 5.84
C ALA A 79 -6.82 -11.26 6.89
N ASP A 80 -6.03 -10.18 7.05
CA ASP A 80 -5.15 -9.87 8.20
C ASP A 80 -5.66 -8.71 9.12
N VAL A 81 -6.91 -8.24 8.96
CA VAL A 81 -7.47 -7.20 9.85
C VAL A 81 -8.11 -7.83 11.09
N VAL A 82 -7.70 -7.38 12.28
CA VAL A 82 -8.25 -7.83 13.56
C VAL A 82 -9.55 -7.09 13.86
N GLN A 83 -10.59 -7.83 14.22
CA GLN A 83 -11.88 -7.26 14.59
C GLN A 83 -11.97 -7.17 16.11
N LEU A 84 -12.30 -5.99 16.63
CA LEU A 84 -12.45 -5.72 18.06
C LEU A 84 -13.92 -5.55 18.42
N TYR A 85 -14.37 -6.31 19.41
CA TYR A 85 -15.75 -6.34 19.88
C TYR A 85 -15.82 -6.00 21.36
N PRO A 86 -16.90 -5.35 21.85
CA PRO A 86 -17.19 -5.35 23.27
C PRO A 86 -17.31 -6.80 23.74
N ASP A 87 -16.59 -7.15 24.81
CA ASP A 87 -16.78 -8.43 25.47
C ASP A 87 -18.11 -8.40 26.23
N ALA A 88 -19.01 -9.34 25.92
CA ALA A 88 -20.34 -9.41 26.50
C ALA A 88 -20.37 -10.12 27.86
N ASP A 89 -19.34 -10.91 28.19
CA ASP A 89 -19.22 -11.63 29.46
C ASP A 89 -17.76 -11.64 29.93
N PRO A 90 -17.22 -10.46 30.30
CA PRO A 90 -15.81 -10.32 30.57
C PRO A 90 -15.40 -10.99 31.89
N PRO A 91 -14.27 -11.72 31.93
CA PRO A 91 -13.67 -12.16 33.18
C PRO A 91 -13.21 -10.96 34.04
N VAL A 92 -12.98 -11.20 35.34
CA VAL A 92 -12.62 -10.15 36.33
C VAL A 92 -11.35 -9.36 35.93
N ASP A 93 -10.46 -9.97 35.16
CA ASP A 93 -9.19 -9.44 34.69
C ASP A 93 -9.14 -9.21 33.16
N ALA A 94 -10.32 -9.05 32.52
CA ALA A 94 -10.42 -8.82 31.08
C ALA A 94 -9.58 -7.61 30.62
N GLU A 95 -8.91 -7.76 29.48
CA GLU A 95 -8.21 -6.65 28.86
C GLU A 95 -9.22 -5.59 28.40
N SER A 96 -9.00 -4.34 28.83
CA SER A 96 -9.79 -3.20 28.38
C SER A 96 -9.27 -2.69 27.04
N PHE A 97 -10.17 -2.35 26.12
CA PHE A 97 -9.83 -1.56 24.94
C PHE A 97 -9.34 -0.18 25.36
N ALA A 98 -8.03 0.02 25.35
CA ALA A 98 -7.40 1.29 25.68
C ALA A 98 -6.92 1.99 24.41
N PHE A 99 -7.83 2.71 23.74
CA PHE A 99 -7.58 3.42 22.48
C PHE A 99 -6.33 4.31 22.56
N TRP A 100 -6.18 5.04 23.66
CA TRP A 100 -5.06 5.95 23.87
C TRP A 100 -3.72 5.26 24.11
N ARG A 101 -3.73 4.00 24.58
CA ARG A 101 -2.52 3.19 24.79
C ARG A 101 -1.97 2.56 23.51
N ILE A 102 -2.77 2.52 22.44
CA ILE A 102 -2.30 2.03 21.14
C ILE A 102 -1.23 3.00 20.61
N PRO A 103 0.02 2.53 20.41
CA PRO A 103 1.12 3.40 20.02
C PRO A 103 0.99 3.89 18.57
N GLY A 104 1.62 5.03 18.28
CA GLY A 104 1.69 5.58 16.94
C GLY A 104 0.56 6.55 16.58
N HIS A 105 0.64 7.05 15.35
CA HIS A 105 -0.33 7.96 14.77
C HIS A 105 -1.62 7.17 14.46
N LYS A 106 -2.70 7.53 15.14
CA LYS A 106 -4.01 6.88 15.03
C LYS A 106 -4.89 7.63 14.04
N GLN A 107 -5.49 6.89 13.13
CA GLN A 107 -6.46 7.38 12.16
C GLN A 107 -7.72 6.53 12.30
N LEU A 108 -8.86 7.20 12.45
CA LEU A 108 -10.16 6.59 12.65
C LEU A 108 -11.06 6.99 11.49
N LEU A 109 -11.62 6.02 10.77
CA LEU A 109 -12.38 6.27 9.55
C LEU A 109 -13.56 5.30 9.42
N HIS A 110 -14.62 5.74 8.75
CA HIS A 110 -15.76 4.89 8.45
C HIS A 110 -15.57 4.28 7.04
N ASP A 111 -15.44 2.95 6.94
CA ASP A 111 -15.17 2.27 5.67
C ASP A 111 -16.43 2.07 4.79
N GLY A 112 -17.58 2.55 5.26
CA GLY A 112 -18.89 2.36 4.64
C GLY A 112 -19.69 1.20 5.26
N LYS A 113 -19.07 0.35 6.09
CA LYS A 113 -19.76 -0.67 6.90
C LYS A 113 -19.56 -0.49 8.39
N GLY A 114 -18.38 -0.03 8.80
CA GLY A 114 -18.05 0.17 10.20
C GLY A 114 -16.84 1.08 10.37
N LEU A 115 -16.37 1.15 11.61
CA LEU A 115 -15.29 2.02 12.00
C LEU A 115 -13.96 1.24 11.91
N ALA A 116 -13.03 1.74 11.12
CA ALA A 116 -11.68 1.19 11.00
C ALA A 116 -10.68 2.10 11.72
N LEU A 117 -9.79 1.48 12.50
CA LEU A 117 -8.68 2.14 13.17
C LEU A 117 -7.36 1.69 12.54
N ILE A 118 -6.56 2.65 12.09
CA ILE A 118 -5.19 2.43 11.63
C ILE A 118 -4.25 3.13 12.61
N ALA A 119 -3.34 2.37 13.21
CA ALA A 119 -2.29 2.92 14.07
C ALA A 119 -0.92 2.68 13.43
N ARG A 120 -0.21 3.76 13.10
CA ARG A 120 1.08 3.71 12.39
C ARG A 120 2.20 4.16 13.29
N SER A 121 3.22 3.34 13.41
CA SER A 121 4.52 3.67 13.99
C SER A 121 5.62 3.27 12.99
N PRO A 122 6.85 3.77 13.13
CA PRO A 122 7.94 3.39 12.24
C PRO A 122 8.11 1.86 12.21
N GLY A 123 7.87 1.24 11.06
CA GLY A 123 8.01 -0.22 10.87
C GLY A 123 6.81 -1.06 11.28
N GLN A 124 5.73 -0.43 11.73
CA GLN A 124 4.53 -1.16 12.14
C GLN A 124 3.27 -0.37 11.75
N CYS A 125 2.34 -1.07 11.10
CA CYS A 125 1.01 -0.56 10.81
C CYS A 125 0.02 -1.58 11.36
N LEU A 126 -0.73 -1.17 12.38
CA LEU A 126 -1.80 -1.97 12.96
C LEU A 126 -3.13 -1.52 12.36
N ARG A 127 -3.98 -2.48 12.01
CA ARG A 127 -5.30 -2.23 11.43
C ARG A 127 -6.35 -3.02 12.19
N PHE A 128 -7.36 -2.31 12.67
CA PHE A 128 -8.48 -2.87 13.40
C PHE A 128 -9.80 -2.48 12.74
N ALA A 129 -10.77 -3.39 12.78
CA ALA A 129 -12.17 -3.07 12.56
C ALA A 129 -12.87 -3.05 13.92
N LEU A 130 -13.46 -1.92 14.28
CA LEU A 130 -14.14 -1.73 15.55
C LEU A 130 -15.63 -2.03 15.38
N ALA A 131 -16.15 -2.92 16.21
CA ALA A 131 -17.57 -3.20 16.24
C ALA A 131 -18.35 -1.99 16.78
N PRO A 132 -19.61 -1.81 16.34
CA PRO A 132 -20.48 -0.78 16.88
C PRO A 132 -20.59 -0.90 18.41
N GLY A 133 -20.50 0.23 19.11
CA GLY A 133 -20.65 0.28 20.56
C GLY A 133 -19.39 0.01 21.37
N LEU A 134 -18.26 -0.38 20.76
CA LEU A 134 -16.97 -0.49 21.46
C LEU A 134 -16.46 0.91 21.85
N GLN A 135 -16.17 1.10 23.14
CA GLN A 135 -15.68 2.35 23.71
C GLN A 135 -14.39 2.13 24.49
N ASP A 136 -13.60 3.20 24.63
CA ASP A 136 -12.40 3.20 25.46
C ASP A 136 -12.75 2.78 26.91
N GLY A 137 -11.97 1.86 27.47
CA GLY A 137 -12.18 1.30 28.81
C GLY A 137 -13.10 0.07 28.88
N MET A 138 -13.84 -0.28 27.81
CA MET A 138 -14.65 -1.50 27.79
C MET A 138 -13.76 -2.74 27.65
N ALA A 139 -14.16 -3.85 28.26
CA ALA A 139 -13.54 -5.15 27.99
C ALA A 139 -13.67 -5.51 26.50
N VAL A 140 -12.61 -6.06 25.92
CA VAL A 140 -12.52 -6.30 24.47
C VAL A 140 -12.22 -7.74 24.13
N ALA A 141 -12.99 -8.28 23.18
CA ALA A 141 -12.71 -9.53 22.50
C ALA A 141 -12.15 -9.25 21.10
N TYR A 142 -11.18 -10.06 20.67
CA TYR A 142 -10.60 -9.95 19.33
C TYR A 142 -10.93 -11.18 18.47
N ALA A 143 -11.25 -10.94 17.20
CA ALA A 143 -11.47 -12.00 16.21
C ALA A 143 -10.55 -11.82 15.00
N HIS A 144 -9.89 -12.91 14.62
CA HIS A 144 -9.14 -13.00 13.37
C HIS A 144 -9.99 -13.69 12.31
N ARG A 145 -10.03 -13.15 11.09
CA ARG A 145 -10.75 -13.80 9.98
C ARG A 145 -9.89 -14.98 9.49
N GLY A 146 -10.35 -16.21 9.73
CA GLY A 146 -9.58 -17.41 9.42
C GLY A 146 -9.25 -17.60 7.93
N GLY A 147 -7.96 -17.77 7.64
CA GLY A 147 -7.40 -18.39 6.45
C GLY A 147 -6.01 -18.94 6.80
N ALA A 148 -5.84 -20.27 6.76
CA ALA A 148 -4.66 -21.05 7.16
C ALA A 148 -3.96 -20.57 8.45
N ALA A 149 -4.18 -21.29 9.55
CA ALA A 149 -3.56 -21.03 10.86
C ALA A 149 -2.06 -20.66 10.76
N ALA A 150 -1.78 -19.36 10.84
CA ALA A 150 -0.48 -18.81 11.19
C ALA A 150 -0.55 -18.41 12.67
N PRO A 151 0.54 -18.59 13.43
CA PRO A 151 0.49 -18.59 14.88
C PRO A 151 0.03 -17.24 15.41
N VAL A 152 -0.69 -17.30 16.52
CA VAL A 152 -0.98 -16.19 17.43
C VAL A 152 0.29 -15.37 17.62
N ARG A 153 0.50 -14.33 16.79
CA ARG A 153 1.36 -13.22 17.17
C ARG A 153 0.50 -12.41 18.11
N GLY A 154 0.60 -12.77 19.38
CA GLY A 154 -0.13 -12.13 20.45
C GLY A 154 -0.09 -10.62 20.26
N HIS A 155 -1.24 -9.99 20.42
CA HIS A 155 -1.32 -8.60 20.78
C HIS A 155 -0.76 -8.42 22.20
N ALA A 156 0.49 -8.83 22.43
CA ALA A 156 1.25 -8.35 23.55
C ALA A 156 1.69 -6.94 23.15
N SER A 157 0.88 -5.95 23.51
CA SER A 157 1.33 -4.56 23.63
C SER A 157 2.36 -4.49 24.76
N GLY A 158 3.54 -5.04 24.52
CA GLY A 158 4.71 -4.95 25.39
C GLY A 158 5.62 -3.82 24.87
N ALA A 159 5.95 -2.90 25.77
CA ALA A 159 6.75 -1.72 25.51
C ALA A 159 8.03 -2.05 24.70
N ALA A 160 8.16 -1.42 23.52
CA ALA A 160 9.45 -1.28 22.84
C ALA A 160 9.77 0.22 22.74
N LEU A 161 10.09 0.81 23.89
CA LEU A 161 10.89 2.02 23.93
C LEU A 161 12.30 1.64 23.44
N ALA A 162 12.69 2.26 22.33
CA ALA A 162 14.04 2.26 21.77
C ALA A 162 14.59 0.91 21.29
N ASP A 163 13.92 0.29 20.32
CA ASP A 163 14.62 -0.68 19.47
C ASP A 163 15.35 0.09 18.36
N ALA A 164 16.66 -0.12 18.26
CA ALA A 164 17.46 0.47 17.20
C ALA A 164 16.84 0.06 15.86
N ARG A 165 16.46 1.05 15.05
CA ARG A 165 15.70 0.82 13.81
C ARG A 165 16.40 -0.27 12.98
N PRO A 166 15.75 -1.42 12.71
CA PRO A 166 16.36 -2.44 11.89
C PRO A 166 16.66 -1.82 10.51
N ARG A 167 17.83 -2.13 9.96
CA ARG A 167 18.18 -1.73 8.60
C ARG A 167 17.05 -2.14 7.66
N PRO A 168 16.62 -1.27 6.71
CA PRO A 168 15.59 -1.63 5.75
C PRO A 168 15.91 -2.96 5.07
N SER A 169 14.91 -3.84 5.01
CA SER A 169 15.09 -5.13 4.36
C SER A 169 15.38 -4.95 2.87
N GLN A 170 16.00 -5.95 2.26
CA GLN A 170 16.21 -5.96 0.81
C GLN A 170 14.88 -5.87 0.06
N SER A 171 13.80 -6.46 0.59
CA SER A 171 12.46 -6.37 0.00
C SER A 171 11.90 -4.95 0.06
N ALA A 172 12.06 -4.23 1.17
CA ALA A 172 11.61 -2.85 1.31
C ALA A 172 12.35 -1.91 0.33
N LEU A 173 13.68 -2.09 0.19
CA LEU A 173 14.48 -1.36 -0.80
C LEU A 173 14.07 -1.71 -2.24
N LEU A 174 13.69 -2.97 -2.51
CA LEU A 174 13.19 -3.37 -3.82
C LEU A 174 11.86 -2.66 -4.14
N GLU A 175 10.93 -2.60 -3.19
CA GLU A 175 9.65 -1.92 -3.38
C GLU A 175 9.83 -0.42 -3.62
N LEU A 176 10.71 0.22 -2.85
CA LEU A 176 11.08 1.63 -3.05
C LEU A 176 11.56 1.89 -4.48
N HIS A 177 12.57 1.13 -4.94
CA HIS A 177 13.10 1.31 -6.30
C HIS A 177 12.09 0.92 -7.38
N THR A 178 11.19 -0.01 -7.10
CA THR A 178 10.13 -0.42 -8.04
C THR A 178 9.12 0.72 -8.23
N LEU A 179 8.67 1.35 -7.15
CA LEU A 179 7.79 2.52 -7.22
C LEU A 179 8.46 3.71 -7.90
N GLN A 180 9.72 4.02 -7.57
CA GLN A 180 10.45 5.11 -8.20
C GLN A 180 10.66 4.86 -9.71
N ALA A 181 11.01 3.63 -10.11
CA ALA A 181 11.13 3.27 -11.52
C ALA A 181 9.79 3.34 -12.27
N LEU A 182 8.68 2.98 -11.61
CA LEU A 182 7.34 3.12 -12.16
C LEU A 182 7.00 4.59 -12.40
N ASP A 183 7.20 5.45 -11.40
CA ASP A 183 6.94 6.89 -11.51
C ASP A 183 7.80 7.55 -12.59
N ALA A 184 9.07 7.14 -12.70
CA ALA A 184 9.95 7.58 -13.78
C ALA A 184 9.41 7.19 -15.15
N THR A 185 8.96 5.94 -15.31
CA THR A 185 8.42 5.44 -16.58
C THR A 185 7.11 6.14 -16.94
N LEU A 186 6.22 6.37 -15.96
CA LEU A 186 4.98 7.12 -16.15
C LEU A 186 5.23 8.59 -16.51
N ALA A 187 6.35 9.16 -16.07
CA ALA A 187 6.82 10.49 -16.47
C ALA A 187 7.53 10.50 -17.84
N GLY A 188 7.64 9.36 -18.53
CA GLY A 188 8.26 9.24 -19.85
C GLY A 188 9.78 9.07 -19.85
N ALA A 189 10.40 8.82 -18.69
CA ALA A 189 11.84 8.60 -18.60
C ALA A 189 12.27 7.32 -19.33
N SER A 190 13.38 7.41 -20.04
CA SER A 190 14.06 6.26 -20.64
C SER A 190 14.68 5.36 -19.58
N LEU A 191 14.92 4.08 -19.92
CA LEU A 191 15.59 3.15 -18.99
C LEU A 191 16.97 3.64 -18.51
N ARG A 192 17.66 4.47 -19.31
CA ARG A 192 18.94 5.06 -18.94
C ARG A 192 18.75 6.15 -17.88
N GLU A 193 17.81 7.08 -18.09
CA GLU A 193 17.48 8.12 -17.11
C GLU A 193 17.01 7.50 -15.79
N VAL A 194 16.21 6.42 -15.83
CA VAL A 194 15.85 5.66 -14.62
C VAL A 194 17.10 5.10 -13.93
N ALA A 195 18.09 4.58 -14.68
CA ALA A 195 19.33 4.08 -14.10
C ALA A 195 20.13 5.19 -13.41
N GLU A 196 20.26 6.35 -14.08
CA GLU A 196 20.96 7.52 -13.55
C GLU A 196 20.29 8.04 -12.28
N GLY A 197 18.95 8.14 -12.25
CA GLY A 197 18.23 8.61 -11.07
C GLY A 197 18.24 7.63 -9.88
N LEU A 198 18.18 6.32 -10.13
CA LEU A 198 18.16 5.31 -9.05
C LEU A 198 19.54 4.95 -8.52
N PHE A 199 20.56 4.92 -9.39
CA PHE A 199 21.88 4.37 -9.07
C PHE A 199 23.02 5.38 -9.25
N GLY A 200 22.73 6.59 -9.72
CA GLY A 200 23.71 7.63 -9.98
C GLY A 200 24.29 7.59 -11.40
N THR A 201 24.82 8.72 -11.85
CA THR A 201 25.43 8.89 -13.17
C THR A 201 26.66 7.99 -13.37
N ASP A 202 27.48 7.81 -12.33
CA ASP A 202 28.69 7.00 -12.41
C ASP A 202 28.38 5.52 -12.64
N ALA A 203 27.34 5.00 -11.97
CA ALA A 203 26.87 3.64 -12.18
C ALA A 203 26.29 3.46 -13.61
N ALA A 204 25.65 4.50 -14.14
CA ALA A 204 25.09 4.51 -15.49
C ALA A 204 26.13 4.79 -16.58
N ALA A 205 27.35 5.21 -16.26
CA ALA A 205 28.41 5.46 -17.24
C ALA A 205 28.77 4.21 -18.06
N GLY A 206 28.62 3.02 -17.46
CA GLY A 206 28.75 1.72 -18.12
C GLY A 206 27.47 1.22 -18.81
N TRP A 207 26.57 2.09 -19.28
CA TRP A 207 25.31 1.66 -19.90
C TRP A 207 25.51 1.01 -21.27
N HIS A 208 25.28 -0.30 -21.36
CA HIS A 208 25.33 -1.07 -22.62
C HIS A 208 24.09 -1.96 -22.81
N SER A 209 23.85 -2.44 -24.04
CA SER A 209 22.67 -3.23 -24.45
C SER A 209 22.44 -4.47 -23.58
N ASP A 210 23.52 -5.13 -23.17
CA ASP A 210 23.53 -6.40 -22.45
C ASP A 210 23.99 -6.26 -20.98
N GLY A 211 23.93 -5.04 -20.44
CA GLY A 211 24.41 -4.74 -19.09
C GLY A 211 23.53 -5.26 -17.98
N GLY A 212 24.17 -5.69 -16.88
CA GLY A 212 23.48 -6.10 -15.65
C GLY A 212 22.59 -4.99 -15.10
N LEU A 213 23.03 -3.72 -15.18
CA LEU A 213 22.27 -2.55 -14.75
C LEU A 213 21.01 -2.34 -15.60
N ARG A 214 21.12 -2.41 -16.93
CA ARG A 214 19.98 -2.32 -17.85
C ARG A 214 18.95 -3.42 -17.58
N SER A 215 19.43 -4.65 -17.37
CA SER A 215 18.57 -5.77 -17.00
C SER A 215 17.88 -5.57 -15.65
N LYS A 216 18.58 -5.00 -14.66
CA LYS A 216 18.01 -4.66 -13.34
C LYS A 216 16.92 -3.60 -13.46
N VAL A 217 17.18 -2.49 -14.15
CA VAL A 217 16.19 -1.42 -14.37
C VAL A 217 14.98 -1.94 -15.13
N ARG A 218 15.18 -2.71 -16.20
CA ARG A 218 14.08 -3.34 -16.95
C ARG A 218 13.21 -4.23 -16.06
N ARG A 219 13.80 -4.98 -15.12
CA ARG A 219 13.04 -5.79 -14.15
C ARG A 219 12.23 -4.93 -13.17
N LEU A 220 12.80 -3.83 -12.67
CA LEU A 220 12.09 -2.89 -11.80
C LEU A 220 10.87 -2.29 -12.52
N VAL A 221 11.05 -1.80 -13.74
CA VAL A 221 9.97 -1.23 -14.56
C VAL A 221 8.87 -2.26 -14.82
N ARG A 222 9.23 -3.47 -15.25
CA ARG A 222 8.26 -4.55 -15.48
C ARG A 222 7.51 -4.95 -14.21
N ARG A 223 8.20 -4.99 -13.08
CA ARG A 223 7.59 -5.29 -11.78
C ARG A 223 6.59 -4.20 -11.38
N GLY A 224 6.97 -2.94 -11.52
CA GLY A 224 6.10 -1.79 -11.19
C GLY A 224 4.83 -1.77 -12.04
N ASP A 225 4.96 -1.97 -13.36
CA ASP A 225 3.81 -2.04 -14.26
C ASP A 225 2.90 -3.23 -13.93
N ALA A 226 3.46 -4.41 -13.66
CA ALA A 226 2.67 -5.59 -13.27
C ALA A 226 1.93 -5.39 -11.94
N LEU A 227 2.56 -4.75 -10.94
CA LEU A 227 1.92 -4.41 -9.67
C LEU A 227 0.81 -3.38 -9.87
N MET A 228 1.05 -2.33 -10.64
CA MET A 228 0.03 -1.31 -10.97
C MET A 228 -1.17 -1.93 -11.69
N ARG A 229 -0.97 -2.76 -12.73
CA ARG A 229 -2.04 -3.30 -13.60
C ARG A 229 -2.82 -4.48 -13.02
N GLY A 230 -2.67 -4.77 -11.73
CA GLY A 230 -3.47 -5.80 -11.05
C GLY A 230 -2.72 -6.57 -9.98
N GLY A 231 -1.38 -6.57 -9.99
CA GLY A 231 -0.58 -7.21 -8.94
C GLY A 231 -0.80 -6.60 -7.55
N TYR A 232 -1.22 -5.33 -7.47
CA TYR A 232 -1.63 -4.67 -6.22
C TYR A 232 -2.76 -5.44 -5.51
N ARG A 233 -3.59 -6.17 -6.25
CA ARG A 233 -4.69 -6.97 -5.68
C ARG A 233 -4.18 -8.10 -4.81
N HIS A 234 -3.05 -8.71 -5.16
CA HIS A 234 -2.40 -9.71 -4.31
C HIS A 234 -1.89 -9.08 -3.01
N LEU A 235 -1.29 -7.89 -3.08
CA LEU A 235 -0.88 -7.13 -1.88
C LEU A 235 -2.09 -6.73 -1.01
N ALA A 236 -3.23 -6.44 -1.65
CA ALA A 236 -4.49 -6.12 -1.01
C ALA A 236 -5.32 -7.36 -0.60
N GLN A 237 -4.81 -8.58 -0.80
CA GLN A 237 -5.50 -9.85 -0.54
C GLN A 237 -6.87 -9.97 -1.26
N LEU A 238 -7.03 -9.26 -2.38
CA LEU A 238 -8.22 -9.26 -3.21
C LEU A 238 -8.21 -10.41 -4.23
N PRO A 239 -9.38 -10.90 -4.66
CA PRO A 239 -9.44 -11.88 -5.74
C PRO A 239 -8.79 -11.31 -7.00
N PRO A 240 -8.05 -12.14 -7.78
CA PRO A 240 -7.50 -11.71 -9.06
C PRO A 240 -8.56 -11.15 -9.99
N LEU A 241 -8.17 -10.28 -10.92
CA LEU A 241 -9.06 -9.88 -12.00
C LEU A 241 -9.37 -11.12 -12.84
N GLU A 242 -10.65 -11.41 -13.08
CA GLU A 242 -11.03 -12.42 -14.07
C GLU A 242 -10.38 -12.06 -15.41
N LYS A 243 -9.70 -13.03 -16.03
CA LYS A 243 -8.83 -12.85 -17.21
C LYS A 243 -9.55 -12.38 -18.49
N GLY A 244 -10.80 -11.94 -18.44
CA GLY A 244 -11.68 -11.78 -19.61
C GLY A 244 -12.11 -10.36 -20.00
N ARG A 245 -11.72 -9.29 -19.29
CA ARG A 245 -12.34 -7.96 -19.52
C ARG A 245 -11.40 -6.81 -19.92
N PHE A 246 -10.11 -7.05 -20.10
CA PHE A 246 -9.14 -6.03 -20.55
C PHE A 246 -8.31 -6.45 -21.77
N ASP A 247 -8.67 -7.55 -22.45
CA ASP A 247 -7.97 -8.03 -23.65
C ASP A 247 -8.60 -7.50 -24.96
N GLU A 248 -9.25 -6.33 -24.91
CA GLU A 248 -9.58 -5.58 -26.12
C GLU A 248 -8.52 -4.50 -26.36
N GLY A 249 -7.43 -4.90 -27.03
CA GLY A 249 -6.41 -3.92 -27.40
C GLY A 249 -5.12 -4.48 -27.97
N ALA A 250 -5.18 -5.40 -28.94
CA ALA A 250 -4.26 -5.47 -30.09
C ALA A 250 -4.42 -6.79 -30.87
N LYS A 251 -5.50 -6.91 -31.65
CA LYS A 251 -5.40 -7.60 -32.94
C LYS A 251 -5.48 -6.55 -34.05
N ARG A 252 -4.29 -6.27 -34.56
CA ARG A 252 -3.86 -5.83 -35.89
C ARG A 252 -4.90 -5.81 -37.03
N PRO A 253 -4.66 -5.00 -38.05
CA PRO A 253 -3.78 -5.43 -39.16
C PRO A 253 -2.30 -5.05 -38.98
#